data_AF-A0A8T1WLI3-F1
#
_entry.id   AF-A0A8T1WLI3-F1
#
_cell.length_a   1.000
_cell.length_b   1.000
_cell.length_c   1.000
_cell.angle_alpha   90.00
_cell.angle_beta   90.00
_cell.angle_gamma   90.00
#
_symmetry.space_group_name_H-M   'P 1'
#
loop_
_entity.id
_entity.type
_entity.pdbx_description
1 polymer ?
#
loop_
_entity_poly.entity_id
_entity_poly.type
_entity_poly.pdbx_seq_one_letter_code
_entity_poly.pdbx_strand_id
1 'polypeptide(L)'
;MKQCKSKEEEVFLEYPFRSPCGKEMNFIKCADRPFVFEDLRRDDDDQWTLVFGGGELTMPFLPETLRISLSTGRLYHDVKTKHVAPETSEGIALVRSQLAVELGKHMAVHDFPDDPDDVKDIDTLVIGDFNWDNQHYSIHAIK
;
A
#
# COMPACT_ATOMS: atom_id res chain seq x y z
N MET A 1 -38.36 -1.36 -0.91
CA MET A 1 -38.22 -0.01 -0.34
C MET A 1 -36.94 0.58 -0.93
N LYS A 2 -37.05 1.60 -1.80
CA LYS A 2 -35.88 2.26 -2.39
C LYS A 2 -35.29 3.16 -1.32
N GLN A 3 -34.11 2.81 -0.83
CA GLN A 3 -33.35 3.67 0.06
C GLN A 3 -32.83 4.83 -0.81
N CYS A 4 -33.45 6.00 -0.67
CA CYS A 4 -32.87 7.24 -1.17
C CYS A 4 -31.58 7.44 -0.40
N LYS A 5 -30.45 7.12 -1.02
CA LYS A 5 -29.16 7.56 -0.52
C LYS A 5 -29.18 9.08 -0.47
N SER A 6 -28.90 9.63 0.70
CA SER A 6 -28.94 11.08 0.88
C SER A 6 -27.83 11.71 0.03
N LYS A 7 -28.01 12.93 -0.48
CA LYS A 7 -26.99 13.64 -1.27
C LYS A 7 -25.63 13.75 -0.55
N GLU A 8 -25.64 13.65 0.77
CA GLU A 8 -24.44 13.61 1.60
C GLU A 8 -23.62 12.32 1.38
N GLU A 9 -24.28 11.16 1.23
CA GLU A 9 -23.60 9.87 0.93
C GLU A 9 -22.94 9.85 -0.46
N GLU A 10 -23.47 10.60 -1.43
CA GLU A 10 -22.86 10.73 -2.76
C GLU A 10 -21.58 11.58 -2.73
N VAL A 11 -21.52 12.62 -1.87
CA VAL A 11 -20.31 13.45 -1.68
C VAL A 11 -19.18 12.66 -1.02
N PHE A 12 -19.51 11.72 -0.13
CA PHE A 12 -18.50 10.83 0.48
C PHE A 12 -17.85 9.86 -0.51
N LEU A 13 -18.49 9.54 -1.64
CA LEU A 13 -17.89 8.69 -2.67
C LEU A 13 -16.78 9.42 -3.45
N GLU A 14 -16.84 10.74 -3.56
CA GLU A 14 -15.82 11.50 -4.30
C GLU A 14 -14.51 11.67 -3.53
N TYR A 15 -14.58 11.75 -2.19
CA TYR A 15 -13.44 11.95 -1.30
C TYR A 15 -13.36 10.81 -0.27
N PRO A 16 -12.83 9.64 -0.67
CA PRO A 16 -12.92 8.42 0.14
C PRO A 16 -12.03 8.44 1.39
N PHE A 17 -11.03 9.32 1.46
CA PHE A 17 -10.05 9.35 2.54
C PHE A 17 -10.27 10.55 3.46
N ARG A 18 -9.91 10.39 4.74
CA ARG A 18 -10.07 11.44 5.77
C ARG A 18 -8.76 11.72 6.48
N SER A 19 -8.47 13.00 6.71
CA SER A 19 -7.28 13.44 7.45
C SER A 19 -7.66 14.43 8.57
N PRO A 20 -7.54 14.03 9.85
CA PRO A 20 -7.77 14.92 10.97
C PRO A 20 -6.61 15.91 11.14
N CYS A 21 -6.92 17.21 11.19
CA CYS A 21 -5.96 18.30 11.44
C CYS A 21 -6.43 19.14 12.64
N GLY A 22 -6.08 18.70 13.84
CA GLY A 22 -6.54 19.34 15.07
C GLY A 22 -8.06 19.23 15.24
N LYS A 23 -8.77 20.36 15.11
CA LYS A 23 -10.25 20.40 15.14
C LYS A 23 -10.88 20.28 13.74
N GLU A 24 -10.07 20.41 12.70
CA GLU A 24 -10.52 20.38 11.31
C GLU A 24 -10.46 18.96 10.76
N MET A 25 -11.40 18.62 9.87
CA MET A 25 -11.43 17.36 9.14
C MET A 25 -11.30 17.63 7.65
N ASN A 26 -10.23 17.13 7.05
CA ASN A 26 -10.01 17.21 5.61
C ASN A 26 -10.51 15.93 4.93
N PHE A 27 -11.18 16.09 3.79
CA PHE A 27 -11.61 14.99 2.91
C PHE A 27 -10.73 14.98 1.66
N ILE A 28 -10.13 13.83 1.36
CA ILE A 28 -9.06 13.72 0.36
C ILE A 28 -9.50 12.81 -0.78
N LYS A 29 -9.22 13.26 -2.00
CA LYS A 29 -9.30 12.49 -3.24
C LYS A 29 -7.91 12.47 -3.85
N CYS A 30 -7.33 11.30 -3.99
CA CYS A 30 -6.01 11.09 -4.60
C CYS A 30 -6.12 10.13 -5.79
N ALA A 31 -5.11 10.13 -6.65
CA ALA A 31 -5.10 9.30 -7.86
C ALA A 31 -4.97 7.80 -7.56
N ASP A 32 -4.43 7.40 -6.40
CA ASP A 32 -4.22 6.00 -6.04
C ASP A 32 -4.42 5.73 -4.54
N ARG A 33 -3.46 6.12 -3.70
CA ARG A 33 -3.50 5.99 -2.24
C ARG A 33 -3.07 7.30 -1.56
N PRO A 34 -3.63 7.64 -0.38
CA PRO A 34 -3.33 8.89 0.30
C PRO A 34 -1.94 8.88 0.95
N PHE A 35 -1.40 7.69 1.25
CA PHE A 35 -0.05 7.50 1.76
C PHE A 35 0.87 6.99 0.67
N VAL A 36 2.07 7.57 0.60
CA VAL A 36 3.11 7.19 -0.34
C VAL A 36 4.43 7.04 0.41
N PHE A 37 5.05 5.88 0.33
CA PHE A 37 6.41 5.67 0.80
C PHE A 37 7.40 6.21 -0.23
N GLU A 38 8.16 7.22 0.18
CA GLU A 38 9.01 8.03 -0.67
C GLU A 38 10.44 7.48 -0.75
N ASP A 39 10.91 6.90 0.35
CA ASP A 39 12.30 6.49 0.57
C ASP A 39 12.37 5.34 1.60
N LEU A 40 13.49 4.61 1.61
CA LEU A 40 13.79 3.53 2.54
C LEU A 40 15.17 3.78 3.15
N ARG A 41 15.23 3.88 4.46
CA ARG A 41 16.46 4.21 5.19
C ARG A 41 16.81 3.12 6.17
N ARG A 42 18.11 2.98 6.43
CA ARG A 42 18.64 2.15 7.50
C ARG A 42 19.06 3.08 8.63
N ASP A 43 18.57 2.82 9.84
CA ASP A 43 18.97 3.57 11.03
C ASP A 43 20.28 3.03 11.63
N ASP A 44 20.73 3.66 12.72
CA ASP A 44 21.96 3.30 13.42
C ASP A 44 21.86 1.93 14.12
N ASP A 45 20.64 1.45 14.38
CA ASP A 45 20.35 0.13 14.95
C ASP A 45 20.19 -0.95 13.88
N ASP A 46 20.59 -0.64 12.64
CA ASP A 46 20.58 -1.53 11.49
C ASP A 46 19.17 -1.90 10.99
N GLN A 47 18.13 -1.19 11.47
CA GLN A 47 16.74 -1.43 11.12
C GLN A 47 16.32 -0.62 9.89
N TRP A 48 15.55 -1.26 9.02
CA TRP A 48 15.00 -0.62 7.82
C TRP A 48 13.70 0.10 8.16
N THR A 49 13.60 1.37 7.75
CA THR A 49 12.44 2.23 7.95
C THR A 49 12.00 2.86 6.64
N LEU A 50 10.70 2.79 6.38
CA LEU A 50 10.06 3.49 5.28
C LEU A 50 9.80 4.94 5.67
N VAL A 51 10.06 5.86 4.75
CA VAL A 51 9.89 7.30 4.93
C VAL A 51 8.70 7.78 4.10
N PHE A 52 7.88 8.66 4.67
CA PHE A 52 6.70 9.23 4.01
C PHE A 52 6.35 10.61 4.59
N GLY A 53 5.35 11.27 4.00
CA GLY A 53 4.83 12.54 4.50
C GLY A 53 5.82 13.69 4.29
N GLY A 54 6.52 13.72 3.16
CA GLY A 54 7.53 14.74 2.85
C GLY A 54 8.85 14.56 3.61
N GLY A 55 9.15 13.34 4.05
CA GLY A 55 10.41 13.03 4.73
C GLY A 55 10.39 13.13 6.26
N GLU A 56 9.26 13.50 6.86
CA GLU A 56 9.13 13.75 8.30
C GLU A 56 8.66 12.52 9.10
N LEU A 57 7.97 11.59 8.44
CA LEU A 57 7.39 10.42 9.07
C LEU A 57 8.14 9.17 8.66
N THR A 58 8.35 8.28 9.62
CA THR A 58 8.93 6.97 9.38
C THR A 58 8.13 5.87 10.05
N MET A 59 8.23 4.67 9.50
CA MET A 59 7.74 3.45 10.14
C MET A 59 8.62 2.26 9.78
N PRO A 60 8.61 1.17 10.57
CA PRO A 60 9.37 -0.03 10.24
C PRO A 60 9.00 -0.58 8.86
N PHE A 61 10.01 -0.97 8.09
CA PHE A 61 9.81 -1.73 6.86
C PHE A 61 9.51 -3.19 7.22
N LEU A 62 8.39 -3.71 6.70
CA LEU A 62 7.94 -5.08 6.91
C LEU A 62 7.88 -5.77 5.55
N PRO A 63 8.99 -6.41 5.12
CA PRO A 63 9.11 -7.09 3.82
C PRO A 63 7.93 -7.99 3.47
N GLU A 64 7.38 -8.69 4.46
CA GLU A 64 6.26 -9.62 4.33
C GLU A 64 4.92 -8.97 3.96
N THR A 65 4.83 -7.64 4.01
CA THR A 65 3.61 -6.89 3.69
C THR A 65 3.64 -6.24 2.30
N LEU A 66 4.70 -6.48 1.53
CA LEU A 66 4.80 -5.98 0.16
C LEU A 66 3.79 -6.68 -0.75
N ARG A 67 3.08 -5.89 -1.54
CA ARG A 67 2.12 -6.38 -2.54
C ARG A 67 2.29 -5.68 -3.88
N ILE A 68 2.06 -6.39 -4.99
CA ILE A 68 2.10 -5.79 -6.34
C ILE A 68 0.71 -5.85 -6.97
N SER A 69 0.28 -4.74 -7.56
CA SER A 69 -0.95 -4.69 -8.33
C SER A 69 -0.76 -5.38 -9.68
N LEU A 70 -1.57 -6.39 -9.97
CA LEU A 70 -1.54 -7.11 -11.25
C LEU A 70 -1.94 -6.23 -12.44
N SER A 71 -2.81 -5.25 -12.20
CA SER A 71 -3.35 -4.38 -13.23
C SER A 71 -2.40 -3.23 -13.59
N THR A 72 -1.59 -2.77 -12.63
CA THR A 72 -0.76 -1.57 -12.82
C THR A 72 0.74 -1.80 -12.66
N GLY A 73 1.16 -2.94 -12.11
CA GLY A 73 2.55 -3.21 -11.71
C GLY A 73 3.06 -2.35 -10.56
N ARG A 74 2.18 -1.58 -9.90
CA ARG A 74 2.57 -0.72 -8.77
C ARG A 74 2.83 -1.56 -7.52
N LEU A 75 3.84 -1.15 -6.77
CA LEU A 75 4.22 -1.77 -5.51
C LEU A 75 3.55 -1.03 -4.34
N TYR A 76 3.06 -1.80 -3.37
CA TYR A 76 2.37 -1.32 -2.18
C TYR A 76 2.95 -1.97 -0.94
N HIS A 77 2.74 -1.34 0.21
CA HIS A 77 3.13 -1.86 1.52
C HIS A 77 2.08 -1.46 2.56
N ASP A 78 1.85 -2.31 3.56
CA ASP A 78 0.86 -2.04 4.60
C ASP A 78 1.29 -0.86 5.48
N VAL A 79 0.32 -0.05 5.90
CA VAL A 79 0.51 1.09 6.80
C VAL A 79 0.04 0.68 8.18
N LYS A 80 0.97 0.67 9.14
CA LYS A 80 0.67 0.41 10.56
C LYS A 80 0.93 1.68 11.35
N THR A 81 -0.12 2.48 11.56
CA THR A 81 -0.07 3.63 12.45
C THR A 81 -1.19 3.53 13.48
N LYS A 82 -1.06 4.27 14.59
CA LYS A 82 -2.13 4.37 15.62
C LYS A 82 -3.48 4.85 15.09
N HIS A 83 -3.52 5.44 13.90
CA HIS A 83 -4.73 6.04 13.31
C HIS A 83 -5.30 5.23 12.14
N VAL A 84 -4.56 4.24 11.64
CA VAL A 84 -4.95 3.43 10.50
C VAL A 84 -5.08 1.99 10.95
N ALA A 85 -6.31 1.47 10.91
CA ALA A 85 -6.56 0.08 11.24
C ALA A 85 -5.98 -0.83 10.14
N PRO A 86 -5.36 -1.97 10.51
CA PRO A 86 -5.12 -3.05 9.56
C PRO A 86 -6.45 -3.43 8.90
N GLU A 87 -6.43 -3.86 7.63
CA GLU A 87 -7.61 -4.33 6.86
C GLU A 87 -8.51 -3.23 6.25
N THR A 88 -8.19 -1.94 6.38
CA THR A 88 -8.91 -0.88 5.63
C THR A 88 -8.19 -0.52 4.33
N SER A 89 -8.91 0.07 3.37
CA SER A 89 -8.30 0.63 2.15
C SER A 89 -7.25 1.72 2.43
N GLU A 90 -7.28 2.32 3.62
CA GLU A 90 -6.30 3.28 4.12
C GLU A 90 -5.05 2.62 4.70
N GLY A 91 -5.14 1.33 5.06
CA GLY A 91 -4.08 0.49 5.60
C GLY A 91 -3.02 0.06 4.60
N ILE A 92 -3.02 0.63 3.39
CA ILE A 92 -2.10 0.28 2.30
C ILE A 92 -1.62 1.57 1.64
N ALA A 93 -0.30 1.72 1.54
CA ALA A 93 0.36 2.85 0.90
C ALA A 93 1.03 2.43 -0.41
N LEU A 94 1.09 3.39 -1.34
CA LEU A 94 1.83 3.24 -2.58
C LEU A 94 3.34 3.38 -2.30
N VAL A 95 4.16 2.56 -2.93
CA VAL A 95 5.62 2.77 -2.96
C VAL A 95 5.96 3.63 -4.17
N ARG A 96 6.67 4.74 -3.95
CA ARG A 96 7.09 5.66 -5.03
C ARG A 96 7.92 4.91 -6.07
N SER A 97 7.72 5.22 -7.35
CA SER A 97 8.32 4.47 -8.47
C SER A 97 9.84 4.28 -8.36
N GLN A 98 10.58 5.29 -7.91
CA GLN A 98 12.02 5.15 -7.73
C GLN A 98 12.37 4.10 -6.67
N LEU A 99 11.72 4.16 -5.50
CA LEU A 99 11.92 3.18 -4.43
C LEU A 99 11.45 1.79 -4.87
N ALA A 100 10.36 1.70 -5.63
CA ALA A 100 9.87 0.44 -6.18
C ALA A 100 10.90 -0.21 -7.13
N VAL A 101 11.60 0.58 -7.95
CA VAL A 101 12.69 0.07 -8.81
C VAL A 101 13.88 -0.42 -7.99
N GLU A 102 14.20 0.23 -6.88
CA GLU A 102 15.28 -0.18 -5.99
C GLU A 102 14.94 -1.52 -5.30
N LEU A 103 13.74 -1.62 -4.73
CA LEU A 103 13.23 -2.86 -4.14
C LEU A 103 13.09 -3.98 -5.17
N GLY A 104 12.68 -3.66 -6.39
CA GLY A 104 12.49 -4.61 -7.49
C GLY A 104 13.76 -5.38 -7.87
N LYS A 105 14.96 -4.86 -7.57
CA LYS A 105 16.23 -5.59 -7.78
C LYS A 105 16.35 -6.85 -6.92
N HIS A 106 15.57 -6.92 -5.86
CA HIS A 106 15.54 -8.02 -4.91
C HIS A 106 14.31 -8.92 -5.11
N MET A 107 13.50 -8.63 -6.12
CA MET A 107 12.27 -9.35 -6.43
C MET A 107 12.46 -10.29 -7.61
N ALA A 108 11.93 -11.51 -7.49
CA ALA A 108 11.75 -12.45 -8.59
C ALA A 108 10.24 -12.67 -8.75
N VAL A 109 9.63 -12.00 -9.73
CA VAL A 109 8.20 -12.13 -10.04
C VAL A 109 8.04 -13.26 -11.05
N HIS A 110 7.15 -14.20 -10.76
CA HIS A 110 6.82 -15.32 -11.64
C HIS A 110 5.75 -14.89 -12.66
N ASP A 111 5.61 -15.65 -13.75
CA ASP A 111 4.62 -15.35 -14.79
C ASP A 111 3.21 -15.25 -14.17
N PHE A 112 2.52 -14.15 -14.49
CA PHE A 112 1.17 -13.91 -14.04
C PHE A 112 0.21 -14.92 -14.68
N PRO A 113 -0.87 -15.33 -13.97
CA PRO A 113 -1.91 -16.12 -14.62
C PRO A 113 -2.47 -15.35 -15.82
N ASP A 114 -2.60 -16.03 -16.96
CA ASP A 114 -3.11 -15.45 -18.22
C ASP A 114 -4.53 -14.88 -18.08
N ASP A 115 -5.30 -15.39 -17.12
CA ASP A 115 -6.64 -14.93 -16.78
C ASP A 115 -6.75 -14.51 -15.29
N PRO A 116 -6.88 -13.20 -14.98
CA PRO A 116 -7.03 -12.71 -13.61
C PRO A 116 -8.42 -13.02 -13.01
N ASP A 117 -9.42 -13.42 -13.80
CA ASP A 117 -10.76 -13.74 -13.31
C ASP A 117 -10.87 -15.18 -12.74
N ASP A 118 -9.87 -16.03 -12.97
CA ASP A 118 -9.81 -17.40 -12.41
C ASP A 118 -9.35 -17.44 -10.94
N VAL A 119 -8.81 -16.32 -10.42
CA VAL A 119 -8.29 -16.24 -9.04
C VAL A 119 -9.38 -15.75 -8.10
N LYS A 120 -9.97 -16.69 -7.34
CA LYS A 120 -11.06 -16.41 -6.39
C LYS A 120 -10.65 -15.52 -5.20
N ASP A 121 -9.36 -15.42 -4.91
CA ASP A 121 -8.80 -14.61 -3.82
C ASP A 121 -7.44 -14.01 -4.23
N ILE A 122 -7.48 -12.84 -4.87
CA ILE A 122 -6.31 -12.12 -5.41
C ILE A 122 -5.29 -11.81 -4.30
N ASP A 123 -5.75 -11.47 -3.09
CA ASP A 123 -4.85 -11.04 -2.01
C ASP A 123 -4.03 -12.21 -1.45
N THR A 124 -4.47 -13.46 -1.67
CA THR A 124 -3.70 -14.67 -1.31
C THR A 124 -2.78 -15.18 -2.42
N LEU A 125 -2.89 -14.63 -3.63
CA LEU A 125 -2.09 -15.07 -4.76
C LEU A 125 -0.64 -14.64 -4.58
N VAL A 126 0.25 -15.63 -4.41
CA VAL A 126 1.69 -15.42 -4.41
C VAL A 126 2.15 -15.29 -5.86
N ILE A 127 2.76 -14.16 -6.18
CA ILE A 127 3.17 -13.78 -7.55
C ILE A 127 4.69 -13.70 -7.69
N GLY A 128 5.42 -13.83 -6.60
CA GLY A 128 6.86 -13.71 -6.63
C GLY A 128 7.48 -13.86 -5.25
N ASP A 129 8.79 -13.70 -5.27
CA ASP A 129 9.66 -13.84 -4.12
C ASP A 129 10.44 -12.54 -3.92
N PHE A 130 10.63 -12.13 -2.68
CA PHE A 130 11.43 -10.98 -2.28
C PHE A 130 12.57 -11.43 -1.36
N ASN A 131 13.81 -11.24 -1.80
CA ASN A 131 15.00 -11.61 -1.05
C ASN A 131 15.62 -10.37 -0.40
N TRP A 132 15.40 -10.20 0.90
CA TRP A 132 15.82 -9.01 1.64
C TRP A 132 16.55 -9.41 2.91
N ASP A 133 17.73 -8.80 3.13
CA ASP A 133 18.56 -9.03 4.31
C ASP A 133 18.81 -10.51 4.67
N ASN A 134 19.15 -11.32 3.66
CA ASN A 134 19.33 -12.78 3.75
C ASN A 134 18.09 -13.57 4.18
N GLN A 135 16.91 -12.95 4.14
CA GLN A 135 15.62 -13.58 4.35
C GLN A 135 14.81 -13.59 3.05
N HIS A 136 13.80 -14.45 3.02
CA HIS A 136 12.97 -14.71 1.85
C HIS A 136 11.50 -14.51 2.21
N TYR A 137 10.80 -13.73 1.40
CA TYR A 137 9.40 -13.34 1.63
C TYR A 137 8.58 -13.57 0.37
N SER A 138 7.34 -14.06 0.52
CA SER A 138 6.39 -14.14 -0.59
C SER A 138 5.83 -12.76 -0.90
N ILE A 139 5.75 -12.43 -2.19
CA ILE A 139 5.05 -11.24 -2.68
C ILE A 139 3.64 -11.64 -3.06
N HIS A 140 2.66 -10.95 -2.50
CA HIS A 140 1.25 -11.17 -2.78
C HIS A 140 0.73 -10.17 -3.83
N ALA A 141 -0.28 -10.57 -4.59
CA ALA A 141 -1.01 -9.63 -5.43
C ALA A 141 -1.92 -8.72 -4.59
N ILE A 142 -2.28 -7.58 -5.18
CA ILE A 142 -3.37 -6.71 -4.71
C ILE A 142 -4.19 -6.28 -5.90
N LYS A 143 -5.49 -6.05 -5.67
CA LYS A 143 -6.41 -5.54 -6.70
C LYS A 143 -6.12 -4.10 -7.13
#